data_AF-A0AAV2CVV0-F1
#
_entry.id   AF-A0AAV2CVV0-F1
#
_cell.length_a   1.000
_cell.length_b   1.000
_cell.length_c   1.000
_cell.angle_alpha   90.00
_cell.angle_beta   90.00
_cell.angle_gamma   90.00
#
_symmetry.space_group_name_H-M   'P 1'
#
loop_
_entity.id
_entity.type
_entity.pdbx_description
1 polymer ?
#
loop_
_entity_poly.entity_id
_entity_poly.type
_entity_poly.pdbx_seq_one_letter_code
_entity_poly.pdbx_strand_id
1 'polypeptide(L)'
;MSRSSSAAVSYSANTNPPWFDGTNYTVWKKRMRIYLRGVDGELWAVVRKGHVPIEDEDEEEWKEEHKISSQLDSRAMHILFSAL
;
A
#
# COMPACT_ATOMS: atom_id res chain seq x y z
N MET A 1 9.36 21.07 -37.56
CA MET A 1 9.45 19.72 -36.96
C MET A 1 8.63 19.73 -35.67
N SER A 2 7.36 19.31 -35.73
CA SER A 2 6.49 19.23 -34.56
C SER A 2 6.96 18.12 -33.64
N ARG A 3 7.35 18.47 -32.40
CA ARG A 3 7.54 17.48 -31.33
C ARG A 3 6.17 17.24 -30.71
N SER A 4 5.48 16.20 -31.19
CA SER A 4 4.38 15.60 -30.44
C SER A 4 4.98 15.02 -29.16
N SER A 5 4.89 15.76 -28.05
CA SER A 5 5.17 15.21 -26.73
C SER A 5 4.04 14.25 -26.40
N SER A 6 4.35 12.96 -26.44
CA SER A 6 3.50 11.92 -25.88
C SER A 6 3.23 12.26 -24.42
N ALA A 7 1.97 12.53 -24.09
CA ALA A 7 1.54 12.61 -22.71
C ALA A 7 1.73 11.21 -22.12
N ALA A 8 2.83 11.00 -21.39
CA ALA A 8 2.88 9.94 -20.41
C ALA A 8 1.73 10.24 -19.45
N VAL A 9 0.63 9.48 -19.59
CA VAL A 9 -0.38 9.39 -18.55
C VAL A 9 0.35 8.77 -17.37
N SER A 10 0.96 9.60 -16.54
CA SER A 10 1.26 9.24 -15.17
C SER A 10 -0.10 8.93 -14.57
N TYR A 11 -0.37 7.65 -14.35
CA TYR A 11 -1.50 7.23 -13.53
C TYR A 11 -1.15 7.69 -12.11
N SER A 12 -1.32 8.98 -11.82
CA SER A 12 -1.27 9.44 -10.44
C SER A 12 -2.41 8.72 -9.77
N ALA A 13 -2.10 7.75 -8.92
CA ALA A 13 -3.06 7.00 -8.12
C ALA A 13 -3.68 7.91 -7.05
N ASN A 14 -4.26 9.03 -7.46
CA ASN A 14 -5.14 9.89 -6.66
C ASN A 14 -6.56 9.29 -6.63
N THR A 15 -6.66 7.96 -6.67
CA THR A 15 -7.88 7.24 -6.39
C THR A 15 -7.94 7.06 -4.88
N ASN A 16 -8.95 7.61 -4.23
CA ASN A 16 -9.16 7.39 -2.80
C ASN A 16 -9.33 5.88 -2.52
N PRO A 17 -8.86 5.36 -1.38
CA PRO A 17 -9.08 3.97 -1.03
C PRO A 17 -10.58 3.67 -0.93
N PRO A 18 -11.02 2.44 -1.23
CA PRO A 18 -12.43 2.09 -1.23
C PRO A 18 -13.01 2.20 0.19
N TRP A 19 -14.05 3.01 0.35
CA TRP A 19 -14.74 3.23 1.63
C TRP A 19 -15.50 1.97 2.10
N PHE A 20 -15.35 1.60 3.38
CA PHE A 20 -16.06 0.52 4.06
C PHE A 20 -17.26 0.99 4.91
N ASP A 21 -18.46 0.97 4.36
CA ASP A 21 -19.69 1.37 5.08
C ASP A 21 -20.17 0.41 6.19
N GLY A 22 -19.35 -0.56 6.60
CA GLY A 22 -19.72 -1.61 7.56
C GLY A 22 -20.50 -2.79 6.95
N THR A 23 -20.86 -2.73 5.67
CA THR A 23 -21.61 -3.79 4.98
C THR A 23 -20.75 -4.53 3.96
N ASN A 24 -21.19 -5.73 3.56
CA ASN A 24 -20.60 -6.47 2.42
C ASN A 24 -19.06 -6.59 2.46
N TYR A 25 -18.49 -6.91 3.63
CA TYR A 25 -17.03 -7.02 3.84
C TYR A 25 -16.31 -7.81 2.74
N THR A 26 -16.91 -8.90 2.24
CA THR A 26 -16.33 -9.71 1.14
C THR A 26 -16.10 -8.91 -0.13
N VAL A 27 -17.03 -8.01 -0.49
CA VAL A 27 -16.91 -7.14 -1.67
C VAL A 27 -15.87 -6.07 -1.41
N TRP A 28 -15.94 -5.40 -0.26
CA TRP A 28 -14.97 -4.39 0.13
C TRP A 28 -13.54 -4.94 0.13
N LYS A 29 -13.31 -6.11 0.75
CA LYS A 29 -12.02 -6.80 0.80
C LYS A 29 -11.45 -7.09 -0.60
N LYS A 30 -12.30 -7.47 -1.56
CA LYS A 30 -11.87 -7.67 -2.96
C LYS A 30 -11.41 -6.35 -3.59
N ARG A 31 -12.16 -5.26 -3.39
CA ARG A 31 -11.81 -3.93 -3.91
C ARG A 31 -10.52 -3.40 -3.27
N MET A 32 -10.40 -3.50 -1.95
CA MET A 32 -9.21 -3.08 -1.20
C MET A 32 -7.97 -3.86 -1.63
N ARG A 33 -8.08 -5.18 -1.86
CA ARG A 33 -6.98 -5.99 -2.42
C ARG A 33 -6.49 -5.47 -3.77
N ILE A 34 -7.41 -5.16 -4.69
CA ILE A 34 -7.07 -4.67 -6.03
C ILE A 34 -6.42 -3.29 -5.93
N TYR A 35 -7.00 -2.41 -5.10
CA TYR A 35 -6.49 -1.07 -4.84
C TYR A 35 -5.05 -1.10 -4.31
N LEU A 36 -4.81 -1.84 -3.22
CA LEU A 36 -3.47 -1.94 -2.60
C LEU A 36 -2.42 -2.45 -3.60
N ARG A 37 -2.75 -3.47 -4.39
CA ARG A 37 -1.86 -3.99 -5.45
C ARG A 37 -1.58 -2.97 -6.56
N GLY A 38 -2.52 -2.08 -6.84
CA GLY A 38 -2.35 -0.99 -7.81
C GLY A 38 -1.50 0.15 -7.27
N VAL A 39 -1.49 0.36 -5.95
CA VAL A 39 -0.61 1.34 -5.26
C VAL A 39 0.82 0.81 -5.18
N ASP A 40 0.98 -0.45 -4.77
CA ASP A 40 2.26 -1.15 -4.68
C ASP A 40 2.01 -2.67 -4.69
N GLY A 41 2.79 -3.41 -5.47
CA GLY A 41 2.63 -4.87 -5.63
C GLY A 41 2.75 -5.63 -4.30
N GLU A 42 3.50 -5.10 -3.33
CA GLU A 42 3.83 -5.78 -2.08
C GLU A 42 2.88 -5.44 -0.93
N LEU A 43 2.12 -4.34 -1.02
CA LEU A 43 1.24 -3.87 0.07
C LEU A 43 0.23 -4.94 0.52
N TRP A 44 -0.42 -5.65 -0.42
CA TRP A 44 -1.36 -6.71 -0.06
C TRP A 44 -0.68 -7.91 0.62
N ALA A 45 0.58 -8.19 0.27
CA ALA A 45 1.33 -9.27 0.89
C ALA A 45 1.62 -8.95 2.36
N VAL A 46 2.00 -7.71 2.66
CA VAL A 46 2.24 -7.21 4.03
C VAL A 46 0.95 -7.25 4.85
N VAL A 47 -0.17 -6.72 4.35
CA VAL A 47 -1.48 -6.79 5.04
C VAL A 47 -1.89 -8.23 5.37
N ARG A 48 -1.62 -9.18 4.48
CA ARG A 48 -1.99 -10.59 4.68
C ARG A 48 -1.04 -11.30 5.66
N LYS A 49 0.26 -11.02 5.58
CA LYS A 49 1.28 -11.67 6.40
C LYS A 49 1.31 -11.09 7.82
N GLY A 50 0.95 -9.81 7.96
CA GLY A 50 1.23 -9.01 9.13
C GLY A 50 2.71 -8.61 9.17
N HIS A 51 2.99 -7.46 9.77
CA HIS A 51 4.34 -7.07 10.15
C HIS A 51 4.58 -7.40 11.63
N VAL A 52 5.74 -7.96 11.92
CA VAL A 52 6.23 -8.15 13.29
C VAL A 52 7.37 -7.16 13.45
N PRO A 53 7.19 -6.10 14.28
CA PRO A 53 8.28 -5.20 14.62
C PRO A 53 9.40 -6.03 15.24
N ILE A 54 10.62 -5.84 14.75
CA ILE A 54 11.79 -6.38 15.44
C ILE A 54 12.09 -5.42 16.59
N GLU A 55 12.13 -5.94 17.82
CA GLU A 55 12.52 -5.21 19.02
C GLU A 55 14.02 -5.43 19.28
N ASP A 56 14.89 -4.95 18.39
CA ASP A 56 16.34 -5.06 18.59
C ASP A 56 16.94 -3.69 18.91
N GLU A 57 17.76 -3.65 19.96
CA GLU A 57 18.35 -2.46 20.60
C GLU A 57 19.33 -1.67 19.71
N ASP A 58 19.69 -2.20 18.53
CA ASP A 58 20.67 -1.63 17.60
C ASP A 58 20.04 -1.33 16.22
N GLU A 59 19.50 -0.12 16.05
CA GLU A 59 18.91 0.38 14.78
C GLU A 59 19.90 0.35 13.58
N GLU A 60 21.21 0.32 13.86
CA GLU A 60 22.26 0.37 12.83
C GLU A 60 22.39 -0.94 12.02
N GLU A 61 21.91 -2.07 12.54
CA GLU A 61 21.93 -3.37 11.83
C GLU A 61 20.56 -3.76 11.24
N TRP A 62 19.68 -2.80 11.02
CA TRP A 62 18.42 -3.10 10.35
C TRP A 62 18.67 -3.35 8.87
N LYS A 63 18.57 -4.63 8.46
CA LYS A 63 18.58 -5.02 7.05
C LYS A 63 17.56 -4.19 6.28
N GLU A 64 17.94 -3.72 5.09
CA GLU A 64 17.08 -2.90 4.23
C GLU A 64 15.70 -3.52 3.98
N GLU A 65 15.62 -4.86 3.89
CA GLU A 65 14.36 -5.59 3.77
C GLU A 65 13.38 -5.34 4.94
N HIS A 66 13.91 -5.20 6.16
CA HIS A 66 13.07 -4.93 7.34
C HIS A 66 12.54 -3.49 7.32
N LYS A 67 13.40 -2.52 6.99
CA LYS A 67 12.99 -1.12 6.79
C LYS A 67 11.90 -1.01 5.73
N ILE A 68 12.08 -1.67 4.59
CA ILE A 68 11.09 -1.72 3.51
C ILE A 68 9.78 -2.33 4.00
N SER A 69 9.83 -3.46 4.71
CA SER A 69 8.63 -4.10 5.26
C SER A 69 7.90 -3.21 6.26
N SER A 70 8.62 -2.50 7.13
CA SER A 70 8.05 -1.59 8.13
C SER A 70 7.39 -0.37 7.48
N GLN A 71 8.02 0.19 6.45
CA GLN A 71 7.45 1.28 5.67
C GLN A 71 6.18 0.85 4.92
N LEU A 72 6.21 -0.33 4.29
CA LEU A 72 5.04 -0.89 3.60
C LEU A 72 3.90 -1.16 4.58
N ASP A 73 4.19 -1.66 5.78
CA ASP A 73 3.19 -1.87 6.82
C ASP A 73 2.55 -0.56 7.27
N SER A 74 3.37 0.45 7.60
CA SER A 74 2.90 1.78 7.98
C SER A 74 2.00 2.40 6.91
N ARG A 75 2.41 2.26 5.63
CA ARG A 75 1.64 2.75 4.49
C ARG A 75 0.33 1.98 4.29
N ALA A 76 0.36 0.65 4.45
CA ALA A 76 -0.83 -0.17 4.38
C ALA A 76 -1.84 0.20 5.47
N MET A 77 -1.37 0.36 6.70
CA MET A 77 -2.19 0.78 7.83
C MET A 77 -2.82 2.15 7.58
N HIS A 78 -2.04 3.13 7.14
CA HIS A 78 -2.56 4.44 6.79
C HIS A 78 -3.66 4.39 5.73
N ILE A 79 -3.48 3.60 4.67
CA ILE A 79 -4.49 3.40 3.62
C ILE A 79 -5.76 2.75 4.19
N LEU A 80 -5.62 1.71 5.01
CA LEU A 80 -6.76 1.02 5.61
C LEU A 80 -7.57 1.95 6.52
N PHE A 81 -6.90 2.72 7.40
CA PHE A 81 -7.55 3.70 8.27
C PHE A 81 -8.22 4.84 7.51
N SER A 82 -7.65 5.26 6.37
CA SER A 82 -8.25 6.30 5.52
C SER A 82 -9.50 5.81 4.76
N ALA A 83 -9.77 4.51 4.80
CA ALA A 83 -10.94 3.86 4.22
C ALA A 83 -11.89 3.30 5.31
N LEU A 84 -11.77 3.83 6.54
CA LEU A 84 -12.67 3.61 7.67
C LEU A 84 -13.58 4.81 7.95
#